data_AF-A0A957V187-F1
#
_entry.id   AF-A0A957V187-F1
#
_cell.length_a   1.000
_cell.length_b   1.000
_cell.length_c   1.000
_cell.angle_alpha   90.00
_cell.angle_beta   90.00
_cell.angle_gamma   90.00
#
_symmetry.space_group_name_H-M   'P 1'
#
loop_
_entity.id
_entity.type
_entity.pdbx_description
1 polymer ?
#
loop_
_entity_poly.entity_id
_entity_poly.type
_entity_poly.pdbx_seq_one_letter_code
_entity_poly.pdbx_strand_id
1 'polypeptide(L)'
;TIAAIYRASEHWITNTARGGKASNCPVTPELNDICVRAANAVGGGVVAIDVFEDPDRGLLINEVNYTMEFRNSIAPTGVDIPGKVADFCLRVGREGWAAANGWRNGGPEAHPVSLTSGASA
;
A
#
# COMPACT_ATOMS: atom_id res chain seq x y z
N THR A 1 -3.81 5.43 -5.00
CA THR A 1 -3.03 5.76 -3.79
C THR A 1 -3.44 7.12 -3.26
N ILE A 2 -3.83 7.23 -1.99
CA ILE A 2 -4.35 8.49 -1.41
C ILE A 2 -3.26 9.41 -0.84
N ALA A 3 -2.12 8.84 -0.43
CA ALA A 3 -1.01 9.53 0.20
C ALA A 3 0.24 8.66 0.11
N ALA A 4 1.43 9.28 0.14
CA ALA A 4 2.70 8.60 0.29
C ALA A 4 3.67 9.48 1.09
N ILE A 5 4.61 8.84 1.79
CA ILE A 5 5.69 9.52 2.50
C ILE A 5 7.03 8.88 2.17
N TYR A 6 8.08 9.68 2.14
CA TYR A 6 9.43 9.16 2.27
C TYR A 6 9.71 8.91 3.75
N ARG A 7 10.42 7.82 4.04
CA ARG A 7 10.97 7.54 5.38
C ARG A 7 12.48 7.57 5.30
N ALA A 8 13.09 8.63 5.82
CA ALA A 8 14.54 8.81 5.82
C ALA A 8 15.15 8.45 7.18
N SER A 9 16.26 7.72 7.18
CA SER A 9 17.01 7.31 8.37
C SER A 9 18.49 7.17 8.01
N GLU A 10 19.38 7.44 8.97
CA GLU A 10 20.82 7.12 8.81
C GLU A 10 21.07 5.60 8.94
N HIS A 11 20.10 4.86 9.49
CA HIS A 11 20.11 3.41 9.56
C HIS A 11 19.38 2.81 8.36
N TRP A 12 19.76 1.59 7.94
CA TRP A 12 19.08 0.88 6.85
C TRP A 12 17.61 0.53 7.14
N ILE A 13 17.19 0.68 8.40
CA ILE A 13 15.80 0.48 8.84
C ILE A 13 15.17 1.86 8.99
N THR A 14 14.16 2.13 8.17
CA THR A 14 13.58 3.48 8.03
C THR A 14 12.28 3.68 8.80
N ASN A 15 11.81 2.69 9.57
CA ASN A 15 10.57 2.80 10.34
C ASN A 15 10.55 4.05 11.24
N THR A 16 9.44 4.78 11.24
CA THR A 16 9.27 5.97 12.08
C THR A 16 9.34 5.63 13.57
N ALA A 17 8.94 4.41 13.96
CA ALA A 17 9.06 3.90 15.32
C ALA A 17 10.53 3.78 15.80
N ARG A 18 11.49 3.76 14.87
CA ARG A 18 12.94 3.72 15.15
C ARG A 18 13.64 5.04 14.84
N GLY A 19 12.89 6.15 14.79
CA GLY A 19 13.44 7.50 14.55
C GLY A 19 13.53 7.91 13.09
N GLY A 20 13.01 7.11 12.15
CA GLY A 20 12.87 7.53 10.76
C GLY A 20 12.01 8.79 10.64
N LYS A 21 12.44 9.75 9.80
CA LYS A 21 11.74 11.01 9.56
C LYS A 21 10.83 10.88 8.35
N ALA A 22 9.58 11.27 8.52
CA ALA A 22 8.59 11.29 7.45
C ALA A 22 8.59 12.64 6.72
N SER A 23 8.55 12.61 5.39
CA SER A 23 8.32 13.79 4.55
C SER A 23 7.34 13.44 3.43
N ASN A 24 6.72 14.46 2.82
CA ASN A 24 5.79 14.24 1.72
C ASN A 24 6.49 13.54 0.54
N CYS A 25 5.92 12.44 0.06
CA CYS A 25 6.29 11.83 -1.21
C CYS A 25 5.16 12.11 -2.20
N PRO A 26 5.38 12.96 -3.21
CA PRO A 26 4.39 13.18 -4.26
C PRO A 26 4.05 11.86 -4.96
N VAL A 27 2.76 11.55 -5.03
CA VAL A 27 2.29 10.34 -5.69
C VAL A 27 2.36 10.53 -7.21
N THR A 28 3.42 10.00 -7.83
CA THR A 28 3.55 9.98 -9.29
C THR A 28 2.61 8.94 -9.91
N PRO A 29 2.30 9.05 -11.22
CA PRO A 29 1.52 8.03 -11.93
C PRO A 29 2.12 6.61 -11.80
N GLU A 30 3.45 6.51 -11.88
CA GLU A 30 4.18 5.23 -11.76
C GLU A 30 4.07 4.63 -10.36
N LEU A 31 4.28 5.44 -9.31
CA LEU A 31 4.12 5.01 -7.93
C LEU A 31 2.67 4.60 -7.64
N ASN A 32 1.71 5.34 -8.17
CA ASN A 32 0.29 4.97 -8.04
C ASN A 32 0.00 3.62 -8.72
N ASP A 33 0.48 3.42 -9.95
CA ASP A 33 0.25 2.19 -10.70
C ASP A 33 0.78 0.96 -9.95
N ILE A 34 2.05 0.97 -9.54
CA ILE A 34 2.65 -0.19 -8.86
C ILE A 34 1.98 -0.47 -7.50
N CYS A 35 1.63 0.58 -6.74
CA CYS A 35 0.92 0.42 -5.47
C CYS A 35 -0.51 -0.12 -5.65
N VAL A 36 -1.25 0.35 -6.64
CA VAL A 36 -2.61 -0.17 -6.93
C VAL A 36 -2.54 -1.63 -7.38
N ARG A 37 -1.56 -1.99 -8.22
CA ARG A 37 -1.34 -3.40 -8.61
C ARG A 37 -0.99 -4.27 -7.41
N ALA A 38 -0.09 -3.82 -6.54
CA ALA A 38 0.28 -4.56 -5.33
C ALA A 38 -0.90 -4.75 -4.37
N ALA A 39 -1.72 -3.72 -4.14
CA ALA A 39 -2.95 -3.83 -3.35
C ALA A 39 -3.92 -4.85 -3.97
N ASN A 40 -4.17 -4.77 -5.27
CA ASN A 40 -5.05 -5.72 -5.97
C ASN A 40 -4.53 -7.16 -5.92
N ALA A 41 -3.20 -7.36 -6.01
CA ALA A 41 -2.58 -8.68 -5.95
C ALA A 41 -2.80 -9.39 -4.61
N VAL A 42 -3.03 -8.64 -3.53
CA VAL A 42 -3.33 -9.19 -2.19
C VAL A 42 -4.82 -9.13 -1.82
N GLY A 43 -5.70 -8.89 -2.78
CA GLY A 43 -7.16 -8.88 -2.57
C GLY A 43 -7.77 -7.50 -2.29
N GLY A 44 -7.01 -6.42 -2.49
CA GLY A 44 -7.48 -5.05 -2.38
C GLY A 44 -7.65 -4.58 -0.93
N GLY A 45 -8.59 -3.66 -0.73
CA GLY A 45 -8.90 -3.07 0.57
C GLY A 45 -8.06 -1.84 0.87
N VAL A 46 -7.88 -1.59 2.17
CA VAL A 46 -7.05 -0.50 2.67
C VAL A 46 -5.74 -1.08 3.18
N VAL A 47 -4.64 -0.79 2.50
CA VAL A 47 -3.31 -1.29 2.83
C VAL A 47 -2.28 -0.17 2.77
N ALA A 48 -1.21 -0.29 3.55
CA ALA A 48 0.01 0.49 3.36
C ALA A 48 1.06 -0.35 2.62
N ILE A 49 1.80 0.28 1.71
CA ILE A 49 2.73 -0.41 0.83
C ILE A 49 4.09 0.23 1.00
N ASP A 50 5.08 -0.59 1.37
CA ASP A 50 6.46 -0.16 1.47
C ASP A 50 7.14 -0.38 0.10
N VAL A 51 7.73 0.68 -0.43
CA VAL A 51 8.35 0.71 -1.76
C VAL A 51 9.81 1.15 -1.61
N PHE A 52 10.70 0.47 -2.32
CA PHE A 52 12.09 0.89 -2.49
C PHE A 52 12.31 1.49 -3.88
N GLU A 53 13.20 2.48 -3.95
CA GLU A 53 13.72 3.04 -5.19
C GLU A 53 15.07 2.40 -5.46
N ASP A 54 15.19 1.70 -6.59
CA ASP A 54 16.42 1.09 -7.06
C ASP A 54 16.86 1.80 -8.37
N PRO A 55 18.13 2.20 -8.50
CA PRO A 55 18.59 2.97 -9.66
C PRO A 55 18.51 2.20 -10.98
N ASP A 56 18.57 0.86 -10.94
CA ASP A 56 18.59 0.01 -12.14
C ASP A 56 17.22 -0.64 -12.40
N ARG A 57 16.51 -1.01 -11.33
CA ARG A 57 15.26 -1.76 -11.39
C ARG A 57 14.01 -0.89 -11.23
N GLY A 58 14.17 0.37 -10.83
CA GLY A 58 13.06 1.29 -10.56
C GLY A 58 12.36 1.00 -9.23
N LEU A 59 11.03 1.13 -9.20
CA LEU A 59 10.23 0.93 -7.99
C LEU A 59 10.03 -0.55 -7.67
N LEU A 60 10.36 -0.94 -6.43
CA LEU A 60 10.24 -2.31 -5.94
C LEU A 60 9.30 -2.37 -4.74
N ILE A 61 8.33 -3.29 -4.77
CA ILE A 61 7.45 -3.55 -3.63
C ILE A 61 8.21 -4.41 -2.61
N ASN A 62 8.34 -3.91 -1.39
CA ASN A 62 8.96 -4.62 -0.28
C ASN A 62 7.92 -5.36 0.58
N GLU A 63 6.86 -4.65 1.00
CA GLU A 63 5.86 -5.18 1.93
C GLU A 63 4.48 -4.57 1.68
N VAL A 64 3.42 -5.32 1.97
CA VAL A 64 2.04 -4.84 2.01
C VAL A 64 1.47 -5.09 3.41
N ASN A 65 1.12 -4.01 4.10
CA ASN A 65 0.66 -3.99 5.49
C ASN A 65 -0.86 -3.76 5.55
N TYR A 66 -1.60 -4.73 6.09
CA TYR A 66 -3.07 -4.65 6.23
C TYR A 66 -3.52 -3.89 7.48
N THR A 67 -2.68 -3.79 8.52
CA THR A 67 -2.94 -2.97 9.72
C THR A 67 -1.98 -1.79 9.74
N MET A 68 -2.27 -0.77 8.94
CA MET A 68 -1.35 0.35 8.78
C MET A 68 -1.37 1.32 9.97
N GLU A 69 -0.19 1.84 10.32
CA GLU A 69 -0.08 3.06 11.11
C GLU A 69 0.01 4.27 10.17
N PHE A 70 -0.83 5.29 10.39
CA PHE A 70 -0.88 6.47 9.51
C PHE A 70 -0.66 7.80 10.25
N ARG A 71 -0.46 7.80 11.57
CA ARG A 71 -0.31 9.01 12.39
C ARG A 71 0.76 9.95 11.84
N ASN A 72 1.92 9.41 11.47
CA ASN A 72 3.05 10.19 10.98
C ASN A 72 2.93 10.57 9.49
N SER A 73 1.92 10.06 8.79
CA SER A 73 1.68 10.35 7.38
C SER A 73 0.70 11.50 7.17
N ILE A 74 -0.17 11.79 8.14
CA ILE A 74 -1.18 12.85 8.01
C ILE A 74 -0.53 14.22 7.85
N ALA A 75 0.34 14.63 8.77
CA ALA A 75 0.90 15.98 8.76
C ALA A 75 1.75 16.28 7.50
N PRO A 76 2.64 15.38 7.03
CA PRO A 76 3.41 15.64 5.80
C PRO A 76 2.56 15.70 4.53
N THR A 77 1.45 14.94 4.48
CA THR A 77 0.65 14.80 3.25
C THR A 77 -0.58 15.70 3.23
N GLY A 78 -1.04 16.15 4.39
CA GLY A 78 -2.30 16.88 4.56
C GLY A 78 -3.55 16.05 4.32
N VAL A 79 -3.43 14.72 4.17
CA VAL A 79 -4.54 13.83 3.82
C VAL A 79 -5.23 13.32 5.08
N ASP A 80 -6.55 13.45 5.12
CA ASP A 80 -7.40 12.79 6.12
C ASP A 80 -7.50 11.28 5.85
N ILE A 81 -6.42 10.55 6.16
CA ILE A 81 -6.34 9.10 6.01
C ILE A 81 -7.44 8.37 6.81
N PRO A 82 -7.68 8.64 8.12
CA PRO A 82 -8.72 7.94 8.86
C PRO A 82 -10.12 8.17 8.26
N GLY A 83 -10.43 9.38 7.79
CA GLY A 83 -11.67 9.66 7.06
C GLY A 83 -11.80 8.82 5.79
N LYS A 84 -10.72 8.68 4.99
CA LYS A 84 -10.74 7.81 3.80
C LYS A 84 -10.92 6.34 4.12
N VAL A 85 -10.38 5.85 5.24
CA VAL A 85 -10.63 4.48 5.70
C VAL A 85 -12.11 4.30 6.06
N ALA A 86 -12.69 5.23 6.82
CA ALA A 86 -14.11 5.18 7.18
C ALA A 86 -15.02 5.22 5.94
N ASP A 87 -14.72 6.09 4.98
CA ASP A 87 -15.43 6.18 3.69
C ASP A 87 -15.42 4.84 2.94
N PHE A 88 -14.26 4.15 2.93
CA PHE A 88 -14.13 2.85 2.30
C PHE A 88 -14.96 1.78 3.02
N CYS A 89 -14.90 1.69 4.35
CA CYS A 89 -15.72 0.75 5.13
C CYS A 89 -17.22 0.96 4.89
N LEU A 90 -17.67 2.21 4.87
CA LEU A 90 -19.07 2.55 4.58
C LEU A 90 -19.46 2.17 3.14
N ARG A 91 -18.56 2.34 2.17
CA ARG A 91 -18.77 1.93 0.79
C ARG A 91 -18.91 0.42 0.67
N VAL A 92 -18.04 -0.34 1.33
CA VAL A 92 -18.14 -1.81 1.41
C VAL A 92 -19.51 -2.22 1.99
N GLY A 93 -19.96 -1.57 3.06
CA GLY A 93 -21.27 -1.85 3.66
C GLY A 93 -22.47 -1.57 2.74
N ARG A 94 -22.36 -0.57 1.85
CA ARG A 94 -23.45 -0.20 0.92
C ARG A 94 -23.43 -0.97 -0.40
N GLU A 95 -22.25 -1.19 -0.96
CA GLU A 95 -22.06 -1.63 -2.35
C GLU A 95 -21.43 -3.03 -2.44
N GLY A 96 -20.93 -3.57 -1.33
CA GLY A 96 -20.19 -4.82 -1.27
C GLY A 96 -18.69 -4.67 -1.55
N TRP A 97 -17.91 -5.69 -1.17
CA TRP A 97 -16.44 -5.68 -1.25
C TRP A 97 -15.91 -5.43 -2.66
N ALA A 98 -16.45 -6.14 -3.67
CA ALA A 98 -15.95 -6.03 -5.04
C ALA A 98 -16.16 -4.64 -5.63
N ALA A 99 -17.36 -4.07 -5.46
CA ALA A 99 -17.68 -2.73 -5.95
C ALA A 99 -16.86 -1.65 -5.24
N ALA A 100 -16.66 -1.77 -3.92
CA ALA A 100 -15.85 -0.84 -3.16
C ALA A 100 -14.38 -0.80 -3.61
N ASN A 101 -13.85 -1.95 -4.07
CA ASN A 101 -12.53 -2.08 -4.70
C ASN A 101 -12.49 -1.65 -6.18
N GLY A 102 -13.62 -1.23 -6.75
CA GLY A 102 -13.72 -0.81 -8.16
C GLY A 102 -13.77 -1.97 -9.15
N TRP A 103 -14.02 -3.20 -8.71
CA TRP A 103 -14.09 -4.37 -9.58
C TRP A 103 -15.50 -4.54 -10.15
N ARG A 104 -15.60 -4.73 -11.47
CA ARG A 104 -16.89 -4.82 -12.18
C ARG A 104 -17.43 -6.26 -12.30
N ASN A 105 -16.56 -7.27 -12.25
CA ASN A 105 -16.91 -8.69 -12.51
C ASN A 105 -16.29 -9.65 -11.49
N GLY A 106 -16.64 -9.54 -10.19
CA GLY A 106 -16.28 -10.55 -9.19
C GLY A 106 -14.88 -10.45 -8.56
N GLY A 107 -14.06 -9.48 -8.97
CA GLY A 107 -12.72 -9.26 -8.42
C GLY A 107 -11.63 -10.14 -9.03
N PRO A 108 -10.36 -9.98 -8.61
CA PRO A 108 -9.26 -10.82 -9.04
C PRO A 108 -9.48 -12.25 -8.54
N GLU A 109 -9.23 -13.22 -9.42
CA GLU A 109 -9.29 -14.63 -9.10
C GLU A 109 -8.09 -14.98 -8.20
N ALA A 110 -8.37 -15.46 -6.98
CA ALA A 110 -7.33 -15.90 -6.08
C ALA A 110 -6.80 -17.26 -6.52
N HIS A 111 -5.52 -17.33 -6.90
CA HIS A 111 -4.86 -18.59 -7.19
C HIS A 111 -4.09 -19.06 -5.94
N PRO A 112 -4.22 -20.34 -5.55
CA PRO A 112 -3.41 -20.88 -4.46
C PRO A 112 -1.95 -20.83 -4.86
N VAL A 113 -1.12 -20.22 -4.02
CA VAL A 113 0.34 -20.28 -4.15
C VAL A 113 0.82 -21.46 -3.33
N SER A 114 1.35 -22.48 -3.99
CA SER A 114 2.05 -23.57 -3.30
C SER A 114 3.46 -23.10 -2.94
N LEU A 115 3.76 -23.06 -1.64
CA LEU A 115 5.12 -22.77 -1.15
C LEU A 115 6.10 -23.94 -1.39
N THR A 116 5.60 -25.12 -1.79
CA THR A 116 6.43 -26.32 -1.99
C THR A 116 6.81 -26.55 -3.45
N SER A 117 6.20 -25.84 -4.42
CA SER A 117 6.47 -26.05 -5.85
C SER A 117 7.63 -25.21 -6.41
N GLY A 118 8.26 -24.36 -5.60
CA GLY A 118 9.33 -23.44 -6.03
C GLY A 118 10.65 -23.57 -5.28
N ALA A 119 10.76 -24.52 -4.33
CA ALA A 119 12.04 -24.81 -3.68
C ALA A 119 12.89 -25.69 -4.62
N SER A 120 13.58 -25.08 -5.59
CA SER A 120 14.85 -25.66 -6.02
C SER A 120 15.90 -25.30 -4.98
N ALA A 121 16.54 -26.33 -4.42
CA ALA A 121 17.74 -26.19 -3.59
C ALA A 121 18.88 -25.48 -4.34
#